data_AF-A0A929NF05-F1
#
_entry.id   AF-A0A929NF05-F1
#
_cell.length_a   1.000
_cell.length_b   1.000
_cell.length_c   1.000
_cell.angle_alpha   90.00
_cell.angle_beta   90.00
_cell.angle_gamma   90.00
#
_symmetry.space_group_name_H-M   'P 1'
#
loop_
_entity.id
_entity.type
_entity.pdbx_description
1 polymer ?
#
loop_
_entity_poly.entity_id
_entity_poly.type
_entity_poly.pdbx_seq_one_letter_code
_entity_poly.pdbx_strand_id
1 'polypeptide(L)' 'MANLLKEDKITKEIAELLNMSESSVEFHRHNIRKKLGLVGKKINLRTYLQSFQY' A
#
# COMPACT_ATOMS: atom_id res chain seq x y z
N MET A 1 -2.93 11.70 3.07
CA MET A 1 -2.08 10.49 2.97
C MET A 1 -2.90 9.18 2.92
N ALA A 2 -4.06 9.06 3.59
CA ALA A 2 -4.81 7.80 3.66
C ALA A 2 -5.76 7.47 2.49
N ASN A 3 -6.01 8.41 1.55
CA ASN A 3 -7.03 8.22 0.51
C ASN A 3 -6.58 7.34 -0.68
N LEU A 4 -5.27 7.09 -0.82
CA LEU A 4 -4.69 6.32 -1.92
C LEU A 4 -4.87 4.80 -1.81
N LEU A 5 -5.25 4.31 -0.63
CA LEU A 5 -5.45 2.88 -0.35
C LEU A 5 -6.92 2.45 -0.51
N LYS A 6 -7.83 3.42 -0.64
CA LYS A 6 -9.27 3.23 -0.64
C LYS A 6 -9.84 2.99 -2.03
N GLU A 7 -9.22 3.56 -3.06
CA GLU A 7 -9.53 3.27 -4.45
C GLU A 7 -8.76 2.02 -4.88
N ASP A 8 -9.27 1.26 -5.85
CA ASP A 8 -8.64 0.05 -6.41
C ASP A 8 -7.33 0.34 -7.17
N LYS A 9 -6.60 1.38 -6.75
CA LYS A 9 -5.43 1.89 -7.41
C LYS A 9 -4.28 0.91 -7.27
N ILE A 10 -4.00 0.24 -8.38
CA ILE A 10 -2.88 -0.69 -8.54
C ILE A 10 -1.58 0.11 -8.35
N THR A 11 -0.48 -0.53 -7.96
CA THR A 11 0.85 0.11 -7.78
C THR A 11 1.18 1.12 -8.89
N LYS A 12 0.76 0.83 -10.13
CA LYS A 12 0.80 1.72 -11.30
C LYS A 12 0.06 3.04 -11.14
N GLU A 13 -1.21 3.02 -10.74
CA GLU A 13 -2.01 4.23 -10.62
C GLU A 13 -1.53 5.12 -9.47
N ILE A 14 -0.98 4.52 -8.41
CA ILE A 14 -0.34 5.29 -7.32
C ILE A 14 0.96 5.93 -7.81
N ALA A 15 1.73 5.21 -8.61
CA ALA A 15 2.96 5.71 -9.23
C ALA A 15 2.66 6.89 -10.17
N GLU A 16 1.66 6.74 -11.03
CA GLU A 16 1.18 7.80 -11.93
C GLU A 16 0.62 9.01 -11.16
N LEU A 17 -0.23 8.80 -10.15
CA LEU A 17 -0.82 9.90 -9.37
C LEU A 17 0.24 10.71 -8.62
N LEU A 18 1.28 10.04 -8.11
CA LEU A 18 2.35 10.68 -7.34
C LEU A 18 3.53 11.13 -8.21
N ASN A 19 3.49 10.90 -9.52
CA ASN A 19 4.64 11.06 -10.43
C ASN A 19 5.92 10.37 -9.90
N MET A 20 5.75 9.16 -9.35
CA MET A 20 6.83 8.34 -8.80
C MET A 20 6.98 7.05 -9.61
N SER A 21 8.13 6.39 -9.51
CA SER A 21 8.29 5.06 -10.12
C SER A 21 7.48 3.99 -9.37
N GLU A 22 7.02 2.97 -10.08
CA GLU A 22 6.36 1.80 -9.47
C GLU A 22 7.24 1.16 -8.39
N SER A 23 8.56 1.08 -8.62
CA SER A 23 9.54 0.56 -7.66
C SER A 23 9.60 1.40 -6.38
N SER A 24 9.46 2.73 -6.48
CA SER A 24 9.39 3.61 -5.31
C SER A 24 8.10 3.36 -4.52
N VAL A 25 6.96 3.18 -5.19
CA VAL A 25 5.69 2.84 -4.54
C VAL A 25 5.77 1.47 -3.86
N GLU A 26 6.41 0.49 -4.50
CA GLU A 26 6.63 -0.83 -3.93
C GLU A 26 7.56 -0.78 -2.71
N PHE A 27 8.63 0.01 -2.76
CA PHE A 27 9.51 0.26 -1.62
C PHE A 27 8.74 0.86 -0.43
N HIS A 28 7.90 1.87 -0.68
CA HIS A 28 7.04 2.43 0.35
C HIS A 28 6.03 1.41 0.90
N ARG A 29 5.39 0.60 0.05
CA ARG A 29 4.49 -0.48 0.46
C ARG A 29 5.21 -1.52 1.32
N HIS A 30 6.43 -1.90 0.95
CA HIS A 30 7.26 -2.83 1.72
C HIS A 30 7.56 -2.26 3.11
N ASN A 31 7.96 -0.98 3.19
CA ASN A 31 8.21 -0.31 4.46
C ASN A 31 6.96 -0.21 5.34
N ILE A 32 5.79 0.05 4.76
CA ILE A 32 4.52 0.06 5.50
C ILE A 32 4.22 -1.36 6.02
N ARG A 33 4.36 -2.40 5.19
CA ARG A 33 4.21 -3.80 5.64
C ARG A 33 5.18 -4.14 6.76
N LYS A 34 6.42 -3.66 6.70
CA LYS A 34 7.44 -3.86 7.74
C LYS A 34 7.02 -3.20 9.05
N LYS A 35 6.59 -1.94 8.99
CA LYS A 35 6.09 -1.19 10.16
C LYS A 35 4.86 -1.83 10.81
N LEU A 36 4.01 -2.46 10.01
CA LEU A 36 2.79 -3.15 10.48
C LEU A 36 3.03 -4.63 10.84
N GLY A 37 4.26 -5.14 10.77
CA GLY A 37 4.55 -6.55 11.07
C GLY A 37 3.85 -7.55 10.13
N LEU A 38 3.62 -7.15 8.88
CA LEU A 38 2.99 -7.95 7.82
C LEU A 38 3.99 -8.62 6.89
N VAL A 39 5.29 -8.31 7.02
CA VAL A 39 6.35 -8.99 6.25
C VAL A 39 6.34 -10.48 6.62
N GLY A 40 6.36 -11.35 5.61
CA GLY A 40 6.27 -12.81 5.80
C GLY A 40 4.85 -13.35 6.03
N LYS A 41 3.85 -12.48 6.23
CA LYS A 41 2.44 -12.90 6.36
C LYS A 41 1.75 -12.86 5.00
N LYS A 42 0.96 -13.90 4.69
CA LYS A 42 0.09 -13.99 3.50
C LYS A 42 -1.17 -13.09 3.63
N ILE A 43 -0.99 -11.91 4.23
CA ILE A 43 -2.03 -10.92 4.47
C ILE A 43 -1.79 -9.77 3.48
N ASN A 44 -2.80 -9.41 2.72
CA ASN A 44 -2.75 -8.24 1.84
C ASN A 44 -2.80 -6.96 2.68
N LEU A 45 -1.88 -6.02 2.43
CA LEU A 45 -1.84 -4.74 3.13
C LEU A 45 -3.18 -3.98 3.03
N ARG A 46 -3.87 -4.07 1.87
CA ARG A 46 -5.19 -3.45 1.65
C ARG A 46 -6.24 -4.03 2.60
N THR A 47 -6.41 -5.35 2.59
CA THR A 47 -7.40 -6.05 3.42
C THR A 47 -7.13 -5.81 4.91
N TYR A 48 -5.85 -5.81 5.29
CA TYR A 48 -5.46 -5.48 6.66
C TYR A 48 -5.87 -4.06 7.05
N LEU A 49 -5.57 -3.06 6.22
CA LEU A 49 -5.92 -1.67 6.51
C LEU A 49 -7.43 -1.40 6.46
N GLN A 50 -8.16 -2.08 5.58
CA GLN A 50 -9.63 -2.04 5.53
C GLN A 50 -10.26 -2.60 6.81
N SER A 51 -9.65 -3.59 7.47
CA SER A 51 -10.14 -4.10 8.75
C SER A 51 -10.07 -3.10 9.92
N PHE A 52 -9.34 -1.98 9.78
CA PHE A 52 -9.25 -0.91 10.79
C PHE A 52 -10.17 0.29 10.50
N GLN A 53 -10.85 0.33 9.34
CA GLN A 53 -11.81 1.39 9.00
C GLN A 53 -13.23 0.82 9.05
N TYR A 54 -13.90 0.99 10.19
CA TYR A 54 -15.36 0.96 10.29
C TYR A 54 -15.95 2.26 9.70
#